data_AF-A0AAE1ERN0-F1
#
_entry.id   AF-A0AAE1ERN0-F1
#
_cell.length_a   1.000
_cell.length_b   1.000
_cell.length_c   1.000
_cell.angle_alpha   90.00
_cell.angle_beta   90.00
_cell.angle_gamma   90.00
#
_symmetry.space_group_name_H-M   'P 1'
#
loop_
_entity.id
_entity.type
_entity.pdbx_description
1 polymer ?
#
loop_
_entity_poly.entity_id
_entity_poly.type
_entity_poly.pdbx_seq_one_letter_code
_entity_poly.pdbx_strand_id
1 'polypeptide(L)' 'MLVSICRRCSTDYVAVYAGTSTSSPLIDSLCGSQTRTIRFSGPSVLVDF' A
#
# COMPACT_ATOMS: atom_id res chain seq x y z
N MET A 1 23.31 15.23 4.02
CA MET A 1 22.20 14.82 4.91
C MET A 1 21.27 13.91 4.10
N LEU A 2 21.60 12.62 4.01
CA LEU A 2 20.88 11.65 3.18
C LEU A 2 20.02 10.77 4.10
N VAL A 3 18.73 11.06 4.18
CA VAL A 3 17.77 10.22 4.91
C VAL A 3 17.50 8.97 4.08
N SER A 4 18.34 7.96 4.26
CA SER A 4 18.03 6.57 3.90
C SER A 4 17.38 5.90 5.10
N ILE A 5 16.05 5.94 5.27
CA ILE A 5 15.37 5.02 6.21
C ILE A 5 13.86 4.74 6.02
N CYS A 6 13.31 4.67 4.79
CA CYS A 6 12.04 3.97 4.63
C CYS A 6 12.13 2.83 3.61
N ARG A 7 13.03 1.87 3.89
CA ARG A 7 12.97 0.55 3.24
C ARG A 7 11.98 -0.40 3.92
N ARG A 8 11.35 0.03 5.01
CA ARG A 8 10.29 -0.67 5.75
C ARG A 8 9.28 0.37 6.17
N CYS A 9 8.21 0.52 5.39
CA CYS A 9 7.08 1.37 5.73
C CYS A 9 6.34 0.76 6.96
N SER A 10 6.90 0.88 8.17
CA SER A 10 6.39 0.20 9.37
C SER A 10 5.51 1.08 10.26
N THR A 11 5.48 2.39 10.00
CA THR A 11 4.73 3.37 10.82
C THR A 11 3.61 4.00 10.02
N ASP A 12 3.94 4.71 8.94
CA ASP A 12 2.97 5.39 8.10
C ASP A 12 2.98 4.76 6.72
N TYR A 13 1.94 4.01 6.41
CA TYR A 13 1.79 3.40 5.11
C TYR A 13 0.31 3.29 4.74
N VAL A 14 0.07 3.25 3.44
CA VAL A 14 -1.24 2.90 2.88
C VAL A 14 -1.09 1.54 2.24
N ALA A 15 -1.86 0.57 2.73
CA ALA A 15 -1.93 -0.77 2.17
C ALA A 15 -3.15 -0.91 1.27
N VAL A 16 -2.96 -1.54 0.12
CA VAL A 16 -4.02 -1.80 -0.86
C VAL A 16 -4.19 -3.31 -0.97
N TYR A 17 -5.38 -3.83 -0.70
CA TYR A 17 -5.67 -5.27 -0.71
C TYR A 17 -6.66 -5.64 -1.83
N ALA A 18 -6.45 -6.82 -2.42
CA ALA A 18 -7.25 -7.41 -3.49
C ALA A 18 -8.55 -8.06 -2.96
N GLY A 19 -9.40 -7.28 -2.29
CA GLY A 19 -10.66 -7.77 -1.76
C GLY A 19 -11.32 -6.77 -0.83
N THR A 20 -12.15 -7.26 0.10
CA THR A 20 -12.93 -6.42 1.04
C THR A 20 -12.41 -6.46 2.48
N SER A 21 -11.33 -7.20 2.75
CA SER A 21 -10.78 -7.41 4.09
C SER A 21 -9.25 -7.38 4.08
N THR A 22 -8.65 -7.10 5.23
CA THR A 22 -7.18 -7.13 5.43
C THR A 22 -6.59 -8.54 5.38
N SER A 23 -7.43 -9.58 5.38
CA SER A 23 -7.02 -10.96 5.08
C SER A 23 -6.87 -11.25 3.59
N SER A 24 -7.30 -10.31 2.72
CA SER A 24 -7.15 -10.44 1.27
C SER A 24 -5.69 -10.22 0.85
N PRO A 25 -5.27 -10.67 -0.35
CA PRO A 25 -3.89 -10.49 -0.80
C PRO A 25 -3.48 -9.01 -0.89
N LEU A 26 -2.29 -8.66 -0.37
CA LEU A 26 -1.73 -7.31 -0.50
C LEU A 26 -1.29 -7.06 -1.95
N ILE A 27 -1.82 -6.00 -2.56
CA ILE A 27 -1.46 -5.55 -3.91
C ILE A 27 -0.23 -4.65 -3.87
N ASP A 28 -0.27 -3.61 -3.03
CA ASP A 28 0.86 -2.67 -2.86
C ASP A 28 0.80 -2.02 -1.47
N SER A 29 1.95 -1.53 -1.02
CA SER A 29 2.09 -0.74 0.20
C SER A 29 2.89 0.52 -0.11
N LEU A 30 2.26 1.67 0.07
CA LEU A 30 2.83 2.97 -0.25
C LEU A 30 3.20 3.70 1.03
N CYS A 31 4.31 4.43 1.03
CA CYS A 31 4.66 5.31 2.14
C CYS A 31 5.45 6.53 1.66
N GLY A 32 5.42 7.59 2.48
CA GLY A 32 6.03 8.87 2.16
C GLY A 32 5.31 9.59 1.02
N SER A 33 6.06 10.29 0.17
CA SER A 33 5.52 11.06 -0.97
C SER A 33 5.41 10.24 -2.27
N GLN A 34 5.21 8.92 -2.16
CA GLN A 34 5.12 8.05 -3.32
C GLN A 34 3.71 8.06 -3.89
N THR A 35 3.59 8.42 -5.17
CA THR A 35 2.35 8.30 -5.94
C THR A 35 2.51 7.19 -6.97
N ARG A 36 1.62 6.19 -6.93
CA ARG A 36 1.57 5.10 -7.91
C ARG A 36 0.17 4.89 -8.44
N THR A 37 0.06 4.61 -9.74
CA THR A 37 -1.18 4.18 -10.36
C THR A 37 -1.25 2.67 -10.34
N ILE A 38 -2.20 2.12 -9.59
CA ILE A 38 -2.45 0.68 -9.53
C ILE A 38 -3.67 0.38 -10.40
N ARG A 39 -3.52 -0.56 -11.34
CA ARG A 39 -4.62 -1.09 -12.14
C ARG A 39 -4.94 -2.49 -11.65
N PHE A 40 -6.14 -2.64 -11.08
CA PHE A 40 -6.64 -3.92 -10.61
C PHE A 40 -7.94 -4.25 -11.34
N SER A 41 -8.05 -5.47 -11.86
CA SER A 41 -9.19 -5.94 -12.65
C SER A 41 -10.19 -6.76 -11.84
N GLY A 42 -10.01 -6.84 -10.51
CA GLY A 42 -10.93 -7.57 -9.63
C GLY A 42 -12.15 -6.74 -9.21
N PRO A 43 -13.10 -7.37 -8.52
CA PRO A 43 -14.41 -6.79 -8.23
C PRO A 43 -14.37 -5.74 -7.11
N SER A 44 -13.42 -5.86 -6.17
CA SER A 44 -13.32 -4.99 -5.01
C SER A 44 -11.88 -4.82 -4.56
N VAL A 45 -11.59 -3.65 -3.99
CA VAL A 45 -10.30 -3.27 -3.42
C VAL A 45 -10.56 -2.62 -2.06
N LEU A 46 -9.73 -2.97 -1.09
CA LEU A 46 -9.69 -2.34 0.23
C LEU A 46 -8.44 -1.48 0.32
N VAL A 47 -8.61 -0.25 0.77
CA VAL A 47 -7.51 0.68 1.10
C VAL A 47 -7.53 0.89 2.60
N ASP A 48 -6.39 0.65 3.24
CA ASP A 48 -6.20 0.68 4.70
C ASP A 48 -5.03 1.60 5.05
N PHE A 49 -5.14 2.40 6.12
CA PHE A 49 -4.18 3.43 6.53
C PHE A 49 -4.00 3.48 8.04
#